data_AF-A0AAW7PCM6-F1
#
_entry.id   AF-A0AAW7PCM6-F1
#
_cell.length_a   1.000
_cell.length_b   1.000
_cell.length_c   1.000
_cell.angle_alpha   90.00
_cell.angle_beta   90.00
_cell.angle_gamma   90.00
#
_symmetry.space_group_name_H-M   'P 1'
#
loop_
_entity.id
_entity.type
_entity.pdbx_description
1 polymer ?
#
loop_
_entity_poly.entity_id
_entity_poly.type
_entity_poly.pdbx_seq_one_letter_code
_entity_poly.pdbx_strand_id
1 'polypeptide(L)'
;MTFYEKAKWLQEHYKKYSLKWYLENESRLNAIFRKVYNRYMADLNARASKAQLSHIEDLGKRMREVYEEVYGTKFDSDCRLDRAETNRKVQAIRSMWVVAPA
;
A
#
# COMPACT_ATOMS: atom_id res chain seq x y z
N MET A 1 -4.32 -19.69 -15.10
CA MET A 1 -5.31 -19.15 -16.04
C MET A 1 -5.17 -19.79 -17.41
N THR A 2 -6.25 -20.40 -17.89
CA THR A 2 -6.42 -20.92 -19.25
C THR A 2 -6.46 -19.78 -20.27
N PHE A 3 -6.32 -20.10 -21.56
CA PHE A 3 -6.42 -19.09 -22.62
C PHE A 3 -7.80 -18.41 -22.65
N TYR A 4 -8.86 -19.16 -22.43
CA TYR A 4 -10.21 -18.62 -22.37
C TYR A 4 -10.40 -17.65 -21.20
N GLU A 5 -9.87 -17.99 -20.02
CA GLU A 5 -9.89 -17.10 -18.85
C GLU A 5 -9.09 -15.81 -19.11
N LYS A 6 -7.91 -15.92 -19.75
CA LYS A 6 -7.09 -14.74 -20.11
C LYS A 6 -7.84 -13.83 -21.08
N ALA A 7 -8.52 -14.40 -22.07
CA ALA A 7 -9.29 -13.67 -23.05
C ALA A 7 -10.50 -12.95 -22.43
N LYS A 8 -11.26 -13.63 -21.56
CA LYS A 8 -12.36 -13.02 -20.80
C LYS A 8 -11.88 -11.86 -19.94
N TRP A 9 -10.81 -12.10 -19.18
CA TRP A 9 -10.23 -11.08 -18.31
C TRP A 9 -9.76 -9.85 -19.11
N LEU A 10 -9.11 -10.04 -20.26
CA LEU A 10 -8.70 -8.93 -21.13
C LEU A 10 -9.89 -8.18 -21.75
N GLN A 11 -11.01 -8.86 -22.00
CA GLN A 11 -12.22 -8.22 -22.50
C GLN A 11 -12.80 -7.23 -21.48
N GLU A 12 -12.70 -7.54 -20.19
CA GLU A 12 -13.16 -6.72 -19.07
C GLU A 12 -12.15 -5.62 -18.69
N HIS A 13 -10.85 -5.93 -18.75
CA HIS A 13 -9.80 -5.08 -18.15
C HIS A 13 -8.83 -4.42 -19.14
N TYR A 14 -8.95 -4.67 -20.45
CA TYR A 14 -8.07 -4.08 -21.47
C TYR A 14 -8.83 -3.40 -22.62
N LYS A 15 -9.37 -4.20 -23.55
CA LYS A 15 -10.03 -3.72 -24.76
C LYS A 15 -11.12 -4.70 -25.16
N LYS A 16 -12.22 -4.17 -25.69
CA LYS A 16 -13.42 -4.92 -26.09
C LYS A 16 -13.27 -5.63 -27.44
N TYR A 17 -12.15 -6.34 -27.64
CA TYR A 17 -12.07 -7.29 -28.76
C TYR A 17 -12.94 -8.51 -28.48
N SER A 18 -13.36 -9.21 -29.53
CA SER A 18 -14.10 -10.46 -29.37
C SER A 18 -13.21 -11.55 -28.80
N LEU A 19 -13.81 -12.52 -28.09
CA LEU A 19 -13.08 -13.70 -27.61
C LEU A 19 -12.42 -14.45 -28.76
N LYS A 20 -13.08 -14.54 -29.92
CA LYS A 20 -12.52 -15.15 -31.13
C LYS A 20 -11.22 -14.46 -31.55
N TRP A 21 -11.18 -13.14 -31.54
CA TRP A 21 -9.97 -12.39 -31.86
C TRP A 21 -8.86 -12.68 -30.84
N TYR A 22 -9.15 -12.71 -29.54
CA TYR A 22 -8.13 -13.03 -28.55
C TYR A 22 -7.58 -14.45 -28.69
N LEU A 23 -8.44 -15.44 -28.99
CA LEU A 23 -8.07 -16.85 -29.07
C LEU A 23 -7.41 -17.24 -30.41
N GLU A 24 -7.52 -16.41 -31.43
CA GLU A 24 -6.94 -16.65 -32.76
C GLU A 24 -5.40 -16.73 -32.74
N ASN A 25 -4.75 -16.07 -31.77
CA ASN A 25 -3.30 -16.11 -31.64
C ASN A 25 -2.89 -16.16 -30.16
N GLU A 26 -2.47 -17.34 -29.72
CA GLU A 26 -2.08 -17.60 -28.33
C GLU A 26 -0.87 -16.78 -27.88
N SER A 27 0.11 -16.57 -28.75
CA SER A 27 1.31 -15.78 -28.45
C SER A 27 0.94 -14.32 -28.19
N ARG A 28 0.09 -13.73 -29.06
CA ARG A 28 -0.48 -12.39 -28.89
C ARG A 28 -1.28 -12.30 -27.58
N LEU A 29 -2.17 -13.26 -27.33
CA LEU A 29 -2.97 -13.31 -26.11
C LEU A 29 -2.09 -13.31 -24.87
N ASN A 30 -1.09 -14.19 -24.80
CA ASN A 30 -0.18 -14.28 -23.67
C ASN A 30 0.66 -13.00 -23.49
N ALA A 31 1.14 -12.40 -24.57
CA ALA A 31 1.93 -11.17 -24.52
C ALA A 31 1.09 -9.99 -23.98
N ILE A 32 -0.12 -9.82 -24.49
CA ILE A 32 -1.05 -8.77 -24.01
C ILE A 32 -1.43 -9.05 -22.57
N PHE A 33 -1.84 -10.29 -22.24
CA PHE A 33 -2.24 -10.68 -20.89
C PHE A 33 -1.13 -10.39 -19.89
N ARG A 34 0.10 -10.86 -20.15
CA ARG A 34 1.24 -10.63 -19.24
C ARG A 34 1.48 -9.14 -18.99
N LYS A 35 1.44 -8.32 -20.05
CA LYS A 35 1.67 -6.87 -19.91
C LYS A 35 0.59 -6.19 -19.09
N VAL A 36 -0.68 -6.44 -19.40
CA VAL A 36 -1.81 -5.76 -18.76
C VAL A 36 -2.01 -6.28 -17.34
N TYR A 37 -1.96 -7.59 -17.14
CA TYR A 37 -2.12 -8.21 -15.83
C TYR A 37 -1.03 -7.76 -14.85
N ASN A 38 0.24 -7.72 -15.29
CA ASN A 38 1.33 -7.24 -14.44
C ASN A 38 1.14 -5.77 -14.03
N ARG A 39 0.69 -4.91 -14.95
CA ARG A 39 0.36 -3.51 -14.63
C ARG A 39 -0.78 -3.43 -13.64
N TYR A 40 -1.85 -4.20 -13.87
CA TYR A 40 -3.00 -4.23 -12.97
C TYR A 40 -2.61 -4.66 -11.55
N MET A 41 -1.82 -5.72 -11.42
CA MET A 41 -1.30 -6.18 -10.12
C MET A 41 -0.38 -5.15 -9.48
N ALA A 42 0.47 -4.47 -10.26
CA ALA A 42 1.33 -3.40 -9.77
C ALA A 42 0.50 -2.21 -9.26
N ASP A 43 -0.54 -1.80 -9.97
CA ASP A 43 -1.44 -0.71 -9.56
C ASP A 43 -2.23 -1.08 -8.29
N LEU A 44 -2.71 -2.33 -8.19
CA LEU A 44 -3.36 -2.84 -6.98
C LEU A 44 -2.40 -2.81 -5.78
N ASN A 45 -1.18 -3.33 -5.95
CA ASN A 45 -0.17 -3.30 -4.91
C ASN A 45 0.21 -1.87 -4.53
N ALA A 46 0.37 -0.96 -5.50
CA ALA A 46 0.66 0.44 -5.23
C ALA A 46 -0.46 1.12 -4.44
N ARG A 47 -1.73 0.81 -4.73
CA ARG A 47 -2.87 1.32 -3.95
C ARG A 47 -2.91 0.77 -2.53
N ALA A 48 -2.69 -0.54 -2.37
CA ALA A 48 -2.61 -1.18 -1.06
C ALA A 48 -1.45 -0.60 -0.23
N SER A 49 -0.27 -0.49 -0.82
CA SER A 49 0.91 0.11 -0.19
C SER A 49 0.69 1.58 0.12
N LYS A 50 0.03 2.36 -0.74
CA LYS A 50 -0.27 3.77 -0.47
C LYS A 50 -1.22 3.92 0.72
N ALA A 51 -2.24 3.08 0.83
CA ALA A 51 -3.16 3.10 1.96
C ALA A 51 -2.45 2.73 3.27
N GLN A 52 -1.61 1.70 3.25
CA GLN A 52 -0.78 1.32 4.40
C GLN A 52 0.22 2.41 4.79
N LEU A 53 0.89 3.02 3.81
CA LEU A 53 1.83 4.12 4.03
C LEU A 53 1.12 5.34 4.63
N SER A 54 -0.03 5.75 4.08
CA SER A 54 -0.83 6.85 4.62
C SER A 54 -1.22 6.59 6.08
N HIS A 55 -1.64 5.36 6.40
CA HIS A 55 -1.98 5.00 7.77
C HIS A 55 -0.77 5.06 8.72
N ILE A 56 0.40 4.61 8.28
CA ILE A 56 1.65 4.69 9.05
C ILE A 56 2.09 6.15 9.23
N GLU A 57 1.97 6.97 8.20
CA GLU A 57 2.28 8.41 8.24
C GLU A 57 1.36 9.14 9.23
N ASP A 58 0.06 8.88 9.18
CA ASP A 58 -0.92 9.45 10.11
C ASP A 58 -0.64 9.02 11.56
N LEU A 59 -0.33 7.74 11.78
CA LEU A 59 0.03 7.22 13.10
C LEU A 59 1.31 7.87 13.62
N GLY A 60 2.33 8.01 12.77
CA GLY A 60 3.61 8.65 13.12
C GLY A 60 3.46 10.14 13.39
N LYS A 61 2.56 10.83 12.67
CA LYS A 61 2.21 12.23 12.93
C LYS A 61 1.55 12.38 14.30
N ARG A 62 0.51 11.57 14.58
CA ARG A 62 -0.21 11.60 15.86
C ARG A 62 0.70 11.27 17.04
N MET A 63 1.60 10.30 16.89
CA MET A 63 2.60 9.97 17.91
C MET A 63 3.48 11.18 18.23
N ARG A 64 3.95 11.92 17.22
CA ARG A 64 4.77 13.13 17.41
C ARG A 64 4.00 14.26 18.09
N GLU A 65 2.75 14.48 17.70
CA GLU A 65 1.89 15.50 18.31
C GLU A 65 1.67 15.22 19.80
N VAL A 66 1.31 13.98 20.16
CA VAL A 66 1.13 13.59 21.57
C VAL A 66 2.45 13.64 22.35
N TYR A 67 3.57 13.25 21.73
CA TYR A 67 4.88 13.34 22.39
C TYR A 67 5.21 14.80 22.75
N GLU A 68 5.00 15.74 21.82
CA GLU A 68 5.26 17.16 22.06
C GLU A 68 4.28 17.75 23.08
N GLU A 69 3.02 17.32 23.08
CA GLU A 69 2.01 17.72 24.09
C GLU A 69 2.39 17.25 25.51
N VAL A 70 2.83 16.00 25.66
CA VAL A 70 3.11 15.40 26.97
C VAL A 70 4.47 15.83 27.53
N TYR A 71 5.50 15.91 26.69
CA TYR A 71 6.88 16.15 27.13
C TYR A 71 7.38 17.57 26.86
N GLY A 72 6.65 18.37 26.07
CA GLY A 72 7.05 19.74 25.72
C GLY A 72 8.26 19.83 24.79
N THR A 73 8.73 18.70 24.25
CA THR A 73 9.90 18.59 23.37
C THR A 73 9.55 17.85 22.09
N LYS A 74 10.31 18.11 21.02
CA LYS A 74 10.10 17.46 19.73
C LYS A 74 10.72 16.08 19.71
N PHE A 75 9.91 15.07 19.39
CA PHE A 75 10.36 13.68 19.25
C PHE A 75 11.61 13.54 18.38
N ASP A 76 11.66 14.16 17.21
CA ASP A 76 12.80 14.01 16.29
C ASP A 76 14.10 14.62 16.84
N SER A 77 14.00 15.65 17.69
CA SER A 77 15.14 16.24 18.38
C SER A 77 15.65 15.32 19.50
N ASP A 78 14.74 14.84 20.34
CA ASP A 78 15.07 13.95 21.46
C ASP A 78 15.61 12.60 20.97
N CYS A 79 15.03 12.05 19.91
CA CYS A 79 15.43 10.78 19.31
C CYS A 79 16.86 10.82 18.74
N ARG A 80 17.32 12.00 18.29
CA ARG A 80 18.72 12.21 17.84
C ARG A 80 19.70 12.25 19.02
N LEU A 81 19.25 12.66 20.20
CA LEU A 81 20.06 12.76 21.42
C LEU A 81 20.12 11.41 22.14
N ASP A 82 18.96 10.82 22.41
CA ASP A 82 18.84 9.50 23.03
C ASP A 82 17.62 8.76 22.49
N ARG A 83 17.89 7.88 21.52
CA ARG A 83 16.86 7.04 20.92
C ARG A 83 16.25 6.04 21.90
N ALA A 84 17.03 5.51 22.85
CA ALA A 84 16.55 4.48 23.76
C ALA A 84 15.54 5.09 24.74
N GLU A 85 15.87 6.24 25.31
CA GLU A 85 15.00 6.95 26.23
C GLU A 85 13.76 7.52 25.53
N THR A 86 13.94 8.10 24.35
CA THR A 86 12.82 8.61 23.53
C THR A 86 11.84 7.47 23.19
N ASN A 87 12.33 6.28 22.85
CA ASN A 87 11.48 5.12 22.61
C ASN A 87 10.71 4.68 23.87
N ARG A 88 11.33 4.69 25.05
CA ARG A 88 10.64 4.37 26.31
C ARG A 88 9.50 5.35 26.57
N LYS A 89 9.77 6.65 26.41
CA LYS A 89 8.77 7.72 26.54
C LYS A 89 7.59 7.50 25.58
N VAL A 90 7.86 7.26 24.29
CA VAL A 90 6.81 6.95 23.30
C VAL A 90 5.97 5.74 23.69
N GLN A 91 6.58 4.68 24.22
CA GLN A 91 5.84 3.50 24.69
C GLN A 91 5.02 3.80 25.96
N ALA A 92 5.49 4.67 26.85
CA ALA A 92 4.75 5.07 28.05
C ALA A 92 3.44 5.79 27.71
N ILE A 93 3.41 6.56 26.62
CA ILE A 93 2.22 7.26 26.11
C ILE A 93 1.46 6.49 25.01
N ARG A 94 1.76 5.20 24.79
CA ARG A 94 1.22 4.42 23.67
C ARG A 94 -0.30 4.45 23.56
N SER A 95 -1.01 4.38 24.69
CA SER A 95 -2.47 4.41 24.74
C SER A 95 -3.10 5.72 24.24
N MET A 96 -2.33 6.80 24.16
CA MET A 96 -2.84 8.13 23.76
C MET A 96 -2.79 8.34 22.24
N TRP A 97 -1.83 7.72 21.54
CA TRP A 97 -1.64 7.89 20.10
C TRP A 97 -1.97 6.65 19.26
N VAL A 98 -2.05 5.45 19.84
CA VAL A 98 -2.52 4.26 19.14
C VAL A 98 -4.06 4.26 19.08
N VAL A 99 -4.61 4.28 17.88
CA VAL A 99 -6.05 4.08 17.66
C VAL A 99 -6.33 2.58 17.68
N ALA A 100 -7.29 2.13 18.50
CA ALA A 100 -7.76 0.75 18.42
C ALA A 100 -8.38 0.51 17.03
N PRO A 101 -8.08 -0.61 16.36
CA PRO A 101 -8.80 -0.95 15.13
C PRO A 101 -10.30 -1.08 15.45
N ALA A 102 -11.12 -0.38 14.66
CA ALA A 102 -12.58 -0.48 14.71
C ALA A 102 -13.07 -1.83 14.20
#